data_AF-A0A7X8XP25-F1
#
_entry.id   AF-A0A7X8XP25-F1
#
_cell.length_a   1.000
_cell.length_b   1.000
_cell.length_c   1.000
_cell.angle_alpha   90.00
_cell.angle_beta   90.00
_cell.angle_gamma   90.00
#
_symmetry.space_group_name_H-M   'P 1'
#
loop_
_entity.id
_entity.type
_entity.pdbx_description
1 polymer ?
#
loop_
_entity_poly.entity_id
_entity_poly.type
_entity_poly.pdbx_seq_one_letter_code
_entity_poly.pdbx_strand_id
1 'polypeptide(L)'
;MLKNLGLKTEDWSYIMVDEPTKGNVDKWLSLAQTLRKVAPEVQIWCNPGEIQSSTADVVRQMREYIDVFCPYINHFNAGVSKDQEYREKELPEIGKVKLLYTTPCFNEKAPNSPKEILSLGQNATKYSRDGWSLFSLFCSYTYSNSIWDEMHPYDSCQAVSYYPGAYGRTLSTRNMEAVREAIQRYRQ
;
A
#
# COMPACT_ATOMS: atom_id res chain seq x y z
N MET A 1 6.55 21.62 16.15
CA MET A 1 5.13 21.19 16.08
C MET A 1 5.01 19.66 16.03
N LEU A 2 5.70 18.96 15.11
CA LEU A 2 5.65 17.48 15.02
C LEU A 2 6.29 16.72 16.20
N LYS A 3 7.44 17.17 16.70
CA LYS A 3 8.09 16.58 17.89
C LYS A 3 7.21 16.64 19.15
N ASN A 4 6.31 17.63 19.23
CA ASN A 4 5.41 17.80 20.38
C ASN A 4 4.25 16.79 20.36
N LEU A 5 4.04 16.08 19.24
CA LEU A 5 3.09 14.96 19.13
C LEU A 5 3.73 13.61 19.50
N GLY A 6 4.99 13.61 19.97
CA GLY A 6 5.75 12.39 20.26
C GLY A 6 6.34 11.69 19.04
N LEU A 7 6.16 12.24 17.84
CA LEU A 7 6.67 11.68 16.59
C LEU A 7 8.17 11.95 16.43
N LYS A 8 8.92 10.89 16.12
CA LYS A 8 10.36 10.87 15.84
C LYS A 8 10.59 10.70 14.33
N THR A 9 11.83 10.93 13.88
CA THR A 9 12.20 10.77 12.46
C THR A 9 11.91 9.35 11.93
N GLU A 10 12.11 8.34 12.78
CA GLU A 10 11.83 6.93 12.46
C GLU A 10 10.35 6.61 12.26
N ASP A 11 9.42 7.50 12.65
CA ASP A 11 7.98 7.34 12.41
C ASP A 11 7.57 7.78 10.99
N TRP A 12 8.50 8.36 10.23
CA TRP A 12 8.25 8.87 8.88
C TRP A 12 9.01 8.05 7.86
N SER A 13 8.34 7.81 6.74
CA SER A 13 8.95 7.21 5.56
C SER A 13 8.80 8.13 4.35
N TYR A 14 9.77 8.06 3.45
CA TYR A 14 9.76 8.83 2.20
C TYR A 14 9.50 7.91 1.01
N ILE A 15 8.58 8.34 0.16
CA ILE A 15 8.40 7.80 -1.20
C ILE A 15 9.25 8.66 -2.13
N MET A 16 10.33 8.11 -2.65
CA MET A 16 11.29 8.85 -3.49
C MET A 16 10.89 8.83 -4.97
N VAL A 17 10.46 7.67 -5.44
CA VAL A 17 9.89 7.44 -6.77
C VAL A 17 8.72 6.49 -6.56
N ASP A 18 7.57 6.87 -7.08
CA ASP A 18 6.38 6.02 -7.07
C ASP A 18 6.57 4.86 -8.04
N GLU A 19 6.21 3.65 -7.60
CA GLU A 19 6.20 2.44 -8.43
C GLU A 19 7.50 2.20 -9.23
N PRO A 20 8.66 2.01 -8.57
CA PRO A 20 9.88 1.71 -9.28
C PRO A 20 9.75 0.39 -10.06
N THR A 21 10.15 0.45 -11.34
CA THR A 21 10.18 -0.62 -12.35
C THR A 21 11.58 -0.70 -12.96
N LYS A 22 11.78 -1.65 -13.90
CA LYS A 22 13.01 -1.73 -14.69
C LYS A 22 13.41 -0.39 -15.36
N GLY A 23 12.45 0.46 -15.71
CA GLY A 23 12.71 1.73 -16.40
C GLY A 23 13.28 2.85 -15.51
N ASN A 24 13.14 2.74 -14.18
CA ASN A 24 13.53 3.81 -13.24
C ASN A 24 14.21 3.29 -11.96
N VAL A 25 14.52 1.98 -11.86
CA VAL A 25 15.20 1.38 -10.71
C VAL A 25 16.54 2.04 -10.39
N ASP A 26 17.33 2.39 -11.41
CA ASP A 26 18.64 3.05 -11.20
C ASP A 26 18.47 4.43 -10.55
N LYS A 27 17.44 5.17 -10.95
CA LYS A 27 17.10 6.46 -10.33
C LYS A 27 16.66 6.26 -8.89
N TRP A 28 15.82 5.26 -8.62
CA TRP A 28 15.38 4.93 -7.27
C TRP A 28 16.59 4.56 -6.38
N LEU A 29 17.50 3.71 -6.87
CA LEU A 29 18.72 3.29 -6.16
C LEU A 29 19.65 4.46 -5.86
N SER A 30 19.88 5.34 -6.82
CA SER A 30 20.74 6.52 -6.62
C SER A 30 20.19 7.43 -5.51
N LEU A 31 18.87 7.64 -5.47
CA LEU A 31 18.21 8.41 -4.41
C LEU A 31 18.30 7.68 -3.05
N ALA A 32 18.05 6.37 -3.04
CA ALA A 32 18.13 5.56 -1.82
C ALA A 32 19.53 5.57 -1.19
N GLN A 33 20.57 5.39 -2.02
CA GLN A 33 21.98 5.44 -1.61
C GLN A 33 22.34 6.83 -1.06
N THR A 34 21.89 7.88 -1.74
CA THR A 34 22.11 9.26 -1.27
C THR A 34 21.45 9.46 0.08
N LEU A 35 20.20 9.03 0.24
CA LEU A 35 19.46 9.16 1.49
C LEU A 35 20.13 8.39 2.63
N ARG A 36 20.57 7.14 2.39
CA ARG A 36 21.35 6.36 3.38
C ARG A 36 22.64 7.04 3.80
N LYS A 37 23.28 7.79 2.91
CA LYS A 37 24.49 8.55 3.21
C LYS A 37 24.22 9.80 4.06
N VAL A 38 23.13 10.52 3.80
CA VAL A 38 22.88 11.84 4.41
C VAL A 38 21.92 11.81 5.61
N ALA A 39 21.02 10.84 5.66
CA ALA A 39 19.98 10.69 6.68
C ALA A 39 19.63 9.20 6.86
N PRO A 40 20.57 8.37 7.39
CA PRO A 40 20.39 6.92 7.51
C PRO A 40 19.19 6.50 8.36
N GLU A 41 18.74 7.36 9.28
CA GLU A 41 17.60 7.16 10.18
C GLU A 41 16.23 7.30 9.50
N VAL A 42 16.19 7.92 8.32
CA VAL A 42 14.94 8.12 7.57
C VAL A 42 14.51 6.80 6.93
N GLN A 43 13.25 6.41 7.12
CA GLN A 43 12.72 5.21 6.51
C GLN A 43 12.44 5.41 5.02
N ILE A 44 12.69 4.38 4.22
CA ILE A 44 12.37 4.38 2.79
C ILE A 44 11.13 3.53 2.55
N TRP A 45 10.09 4.15 2.01
CA TRP A 45 8.90 3.47 1.52
C TRP A 45 9.11 3.04 0.07
N CYS A 46 8.73 1.79 -0.24
CA CYS A 46 8.71 1.27 -1.59
C CYS A 46 7.44 0.47 -1.85
N ASN A 47 6.58 1.01 -2.71
CA ASN A 47 5.57 0.27 -3.45
C ASN A 47 6.17 -0.05 -4.83
N PRO A 48 6.79 -1.21 -5.09
CA PRO A 48 7.25 -1.53 -6.44
C PRO A 48 6.06 -1.48 -7.41
N GLY A 49 6.34 -1.12 -8.66
CA GLY A 49 5.36 -1.28 -9.73
C GLY A 49 4.94 -2.73 -9.90
N GLU A 50 4.03 -2.99 -10.85
CA GLU A 50 3.52 -4.34 -11.07
C GLU A 50 4.61 -5.35 -11.41
N ILE A 51 4.42 -6.61 -11.05
CA ILE A 51 5.43 -7.66 -11.24
C ILE A 51 5.90 -7.83 -12.71
N GLN A 52 5.08 -7.47 -13.71
CA GLN A 52 5.45 -7.49 -15.13
C GLN A 52 6.56 -6.49 -15.45
N SER A 53 6.60 -5.36 -14.73
CA SER A 53 7.56 -4.26 -14.93
C SER A 53 8.59 -4.17 -13.80
N SER A 54 8.24 -4.63 -12.60
CA SER A 54 9.05 -4.69 -11.38
C SER A 54 9.25 -6.14 -10.98
N THR A 55 9.98 -6.86 -11.82
CA THR A 55 10.27 -8.29 -11.64
C THR A 55 11.00 -8.56 -10.33
N ALA A 56 11.11 -9.84 -9.96
CA ALA A 56 11.91 -10.28 -8.81
C ALA A 56 13.32 -9.66 -8.78
N ASP A 57 13.99 -9.59 -9.94
CA ASP A 57 15.33 -9.02 -10.06
C ASP A 57 15.37 -7.51 -9.82
N VAL A 58 14.33 -6.77 -10.21
CA VAL A 58 14.20 -5.34 -9.92
C VAL A 58 14.06 -5.14 -8.41
N VAL A 59 13.18 -5.93 -7.77
CA VAL A 59 12.97 -5.83 -6.32
C VAL A 59 14.22 -6.26 -5.54
N ARG A 60 14.94 -7.29 -5.99
CA ARG A 60 16.20 -7.75 -5.39
C ARG A 60 17.27 -6.66 -5.33
N GLN A 61 17.36 -5.81 -6.36
CA GLN A 61 18.31 -4.69 -6.37
C GLN A 61 17.98 -3.65 -5.28
N MET A 62 16.69 -3.41 -5.03
CA MET A 62 16.23 -2.39 -4.09
C MET A 62 16.19 -2.88 -2.64
N ARG A 63 16.06 -4.20 -2.42
CA ARG A 63 15.65 -4.80 -1.13
C ARG A 63 16.44 -4.34 0.10
N GLU A 64 17.75 -4.10 -0.03
CA GLU A 64 18.62 -3.68 1.08
C GLU A 64 18.30 -2.26 1.58
N TYR A 65 17.66 -1.46 0.74
CA TYR A 65 17.31 -0.08 1.06
C TYR A 65 15.87 0.08 1.54
N ILE A 66 15.00 -0.92 1.41
CA ILE A 66 13.57 -0.81 1.71
C ILE A 66 13.33 -1.00 3.20
N ASP A 67 12.74 -0.01 3.88
CA ASP A 67 12.27 -0.16 5.27
C ASP A 67 10.78 -0.47 5.34
N VAL A 68 9.98 0.21 4.53
CA VAL A 68 8.53 -0.01 4.44
C VAL A 68 8.21 -0.54 3.05
N PHE A 69 7.82 -1.81 2.98
CA PHE A 69 7.58 -2.50 1.73
C PHE A 69 6.09 -2.72 1.51
N CYS A 70 5.55 -2.22 0.40
CA CYS A 70 4.12 -2.27 0.09
C CYS A 70 3.87 -2.71 -1.36
N PRO A 71 4.24 -3.95 -1.75
CA PRO A 71 4.04 -4.46 -3.10
C PRO A 71 2.57 -4.74 -3.40
N TYR A 72 2.24 -4.69 -4.70
CA TYR A 72 0.99 -5.20 -5.23
C TYR A 72 0.75 -6.66 -4.83
N ILE A 73 -0.51 -7.01 -4.56
CA ILE A 73 -0.89 -8.37 -4.15
C ILE A 73 -0.54 -9.41 -5.23
N ASN A 74 -0.47 -9.01 -6.51
CA ASN A 74 -0.04 -9.89 -7.60
C ASN A 74 1.41 -10.41 -7.48
N HIS A 75 2.30 -9.74 -6.72
CA HIS A 75 3.67 -10.25 -6.49
C HIS A 75 3.66 -11.59 -5.73
N PHE A 76 2.61 -11.86 -4.96
CA PHE A 76 2.46 -13.10 -4.19
C PHE A 76 1.78 -14.22 -4.98
N ASN A 77 1.22 -13.92 -6.15
CA ASN A 77 0.44 -14.88 -6.92
C ASN A 77 1.33 -15.68 -7.88
N ALA A 78 1.43 -17.00 -7.70
CA ALA A 78 2.16 -17.92 -8.58
C ALA A 78 1.61 -17.97 -10.03
N GLY A 79 0.37 -17.52 -10.22
CA GLY A 79 -0.20 -17.29 -11.54
C GLY A 79 0.50 -16.19 -12.33
N VAL A 80 1.05 -15.18 -11.63
CA VAL A 80 1.61 -13.95 -12.21
C VAL A 80 3.13 -13.94 -12.07
N SER A 81 3.66 -13.99 -10.84
CA SER A 81 5.10 -14.18 -10.60
C SER A 81 5.44 -15.67 -10.75
N LYS A 82 6.43 -16.01 -11.59
CA LYS A 82 6.90 -17.40 -11.76
C LYS A 82 8.11 -17.75 -10.87
N ASP A 83 8.80 -16.77 -10.32
CA ASP A 83 9.95 -16.97 -9.42
C ASP A 83 9.51 -17.41 -8.01
N GLN A 84 9.56 -18.72 -7.74
CA GLN A 84 9.09 -19.29 -6.48
C GLN A 84 9.96 -18.89 -5.28
N GLU A 85 11.28 -18.84 -5.46
CA GLU A 85 12.20 -18.45 -4.40
C GLU A 85 11.95 -17.01 -3.95
N TYR A 86 11.77 -16.10 -4.90
CA TYR A 86 11.38 -14.73 -4.61
C TYR A 86 10.07 -14.67 -3.82
N ARG A 87 9.00 -15.34 -4.26
CA ARG A 87 7.68 -15.27 -3.61
C ARG A 87 7.65 -15.86 -2.21
N GLU A 88 8.28 -17.01 -2.02
CA GLU A 88 8.10 -17.83 -0.81
C GLU A 88 9.18 -17.57 0.24
N LYS A 89 10.36 -17.08 -0.15
CA LYS A 89 11.48 -16.87 0.77
C LYS A 89 11.92 -15.42 0.89
N GLU A 90 12.05 -14.72 -0.23
CA GLU A 90 12.60 -13.37 -0.20
C GLU A 90 11.55 -12.33 0.16
N LEU A 91 10.45 -12.30 -0.59
CA LEU A 91 9.37 -11.32 -0.45
C LEU A 91 8.80 -11.26 0.98
N PRO A 92 8.67 -12.38 1.72
CA PRO A 92 8.25 -12.35 3.11
C PRO A 92 9.18 -11.55 4.05
N GLU A 93 10.45 -11.39 3.68
CA GLU A 93 11.50 -10.80 4.52
C GLU A 93 11.90 -9.38 4.12
N ILE A 94 11.38 -8.84 3.01
CA ILE A 94 11.71 -7.48 2.57
C ILE A 94 10.97 -6.45 3.44
N GLY A 95 11.73 -5.50 4.00
CA GLY A 95 11.21 -4.41 4.81
C GLY A 95 11.06 -4.77 6.30
N LYS A 96 11.16 -3.73 7.14
CA LYS A 96 10.85 -3.77 8.57
C LYS A 96 9.34 -3.71 8.80
N VAL A 97 8.65 -2.90 8.00
CA VAL A 97 7.19 -2.83 7.93
C VAL A 97 6.74 -3.38 6.59
N LYS A 98 5.88 -4.40 6.64
CA LYS A 98 5.51 -5.24 5.50
C LYS A 98 4.02 -5.08 5.25
N LEU A 99 3.65 -4.46 4.15
CA LEU A 99 2.26 -4.16 3.82
C LEU A 99 1.86 -4.91 2.54
N LEU A 100 0.55 -5.09 2.35
CA LEU A 100 -0.04 -5.41 1.04
C LEU A 100 -0.53 -4.13 0.38
N TYR A 101 -0.43 -4.06 -0.94
CA TYR A 101 -1.09 -3.01 -1.72
C TYR A 101 -2.15 -3.59 -2.67
N THR A 102 -3.27 -2.89 -2.80
CA THR A 102 -4.30 -3.14 -3.82
C THR A 102 -4.75 -1.81 -4.42
N THR A 103 -4.92 -1.78 -5.73
CA THR A 103 -5.31 -0.60 -6.52
C THR A 103 -6.37 -0.99 -7.56
N PRO A 104 -7.21 -0.06 -8.07
CA PRO A 104 -8.12 -0.33 -9.18
C PRO A 104 -7.44 -0.38 -10.56
N CYS A 105 -6.13 -0.15 -10.64
CA CYS A 105 -5.36 -0.21 -11.88
C CYS A 105 -5.05 -1.66 -12.33
N PHE A 106 -4.83 -1.81 -13.65
CA PHE A 106 -4.23 -3.02 -14.26
C PHE A 106 -4.88 -4.38 -13.93
N ASN A 107 -6.21 -4.47 -14.03
CA ASN A 107 -6.99 -5.68 -13.73
C ASN A 107 -6.92 -6.14 -12.27
N GLU A 108 -6.28 -5.40 -11.36
CA GLU A 108 -6.50 -5.55 -9.93
C GLU A 108 -7.81 -4.84 -9.58
N LYS A 109 -8.74 -5.57 -8.94
CA LYS A 109 -9.95 -4.97 -8.41
C LYS A 109 -9.60 -4.38 -7.04
N ALA A 110 -9.68 -3.05 -6.91
CA ALA A 110 -9.67 -2.45 -5.57
C ALA A 110 -10.87 -2.99 -4.78
N PRO A 111 -10.69 -3.44 -3.53
CA PRO A 111 -11.79 -3.92 -2.72
C PRO A 111 -12.87 -2.84 -2.56
N ASN A 112 -14.04 -3.08 -3.15
CA ASN A 112 -15.13 -2.09 -3.18
C ASN A 112 -16.33 -2.48 -2.31
N SER A 113 -16.31 -3.69 -1.75
CA SER A 113 -17.35 -4.23 -0.89
C SER A 113 -16.82 -4.61 0.50
N PRO A 114 -17.69 -4.65 1.53
CA PRO A 114 -17.30 -5.07 2.88
C PRO A 114 -16.63 -6.44 2.91
N LYS A 115 -17.12 -7.39 2.11
CA LYS A 115 -16.58 -8.75 2.02
C LYS A 115 -15.16 -8.77 1.46
N GLU A 116 -14.87 -7.97 0.44
CA GLU A 116 -13.54 -7.88 -0.15
C GLU A 116 -12.57 -7.14 0.78
N ILE A 117 -13.03 -6.13 1.51
CA ILE A 117 -12.21 -5.43 2.50
C ILE A 117 -11.84 -6.39 3.65
N LEU A 118 -12.77 -7.21 4.12
CA LEU A 118 -12.49 -8.25 5.13
C LEU A 118 -11.45 -9.26 4.65
N SER A 119 -11.40 -9.58 3.35
CA SER A 119 -10.42 -10.54 2.82
C SER A 119 -8.99 -10.00 2.80
N LEU A 120 -8.80 -8.67 2.81
CA LEU A 120 -7.46 -8.08 2.92
C LEU A 120 -6.77 -8.43 4.24
N GLY A 121 -7.51 -8.42 5.36
CA GLY A 121 -6.96 -8.85 6.64
C GLY A 121 -6.52 -10.32 6.62
N GLN A 122 -7.32 -11.18 5.99
CA GLN A 122 -6.98 -12.60 5.79
C GLN A 122 -5.75 -12.77 4.88
N ASN A 123 -5.65 -11.98 3.81
CA ASN A 123 -4.49 -11.99 2.93
C ASN A 123 -3.23 -11.48 3.63
N ALA A 124 -3.34 -10.44 4.47
CA ALA A 124 -2.22 -9.95 5.26
C ALA A 124 -1.69 -11.04 6.21
N THR A 125 -2.58 -11.78 6.89
CA THR A 125 -2.19 -12.95 7.69
C THR A 125 -1.55 -14.04 6.81
N LYS A 126 -2.20 -14.42 5.70
CA LYS A 126 -1.73 -15.47 4.79
C LYS A 126 -0.33 -15.20 4.26
N TYR A 127 -0.03 -13.94 3.97
CA TYR A 127 1.24 -13.50 3.40
C TYR A 127 2.23 -12.97 4.47
N SER A 128 1.94 -13.19 5.76
CA SER A 128 2.80 -12.75 6.88
C SER A 128 3.16 -11.27 6.81
N ARG A 129 2.15 -10.40 6.65
CA ARG A 129 2.27 -8.95 6.54
C ARG A 129 1.83 -8.28 7.83
N ASP A 130 2.35 -7.08 8.08
CA ASP A 130 2.03 -6.20 9.23
C ASP A 130 0.74 -5.38 9.00
N GLY A 131 0.22 -5.41 7.78
CA GLY A 131 -1.02 -4.73 7.42
C GLY A 131 -1.27 -4.68 5.92
N TRP A 132 -2.17 -3.79 5.52
CA TRP A 132 -2.52 -3.55 4.13
C TRP A 132 -2.80 -2.06 3.90
N SER A 133 -2.53 -1.63 2.68
CA SER A 133 -2.94 -0.37 2.09
C SER A 133 -3.84 -0.71 0.92
N LEU A 134 -5.02 -0.10 0.87
CA LEU A 134 -5.93 -0.25 -0.25
C LEU A 134 -6.25 1.14 -0.78
N PHE A 135 -6.30 1.28 -2.09
CA PHE A 135 -6.77 2.51 -2.69
C PHE A 135 -8.25 2.71 -2.34
N SER A 136 -8.56 3.73 -1.55
CA SER A 136 -9.92 4.14 -1.22
C SER A 136 -10.04 5.64 -1.32
N LEU A 137 -11.22 6.11 -1.69
CA LEU A 137 -11.53 7.52 -1.69
C LEU A 137 -11.75 8.01 -0.25
N PHE A 138 -10.83 8.86 0.20
CA PHE A 138 -10.92 9.60 1.44
C PHE A 138 -11.77 10.84 1.20
N CYS A 139 -13.09 10.71 1.40
CA CYS A 139 -14.15 11.74 1.36
C CYS A 139 -14.20 12.74 0.19
N SER A 140 -13.28 12.67 -0.76
CA SER A 140 -13.20 13.57 -1.90
C SER A 140 -12.35 12.95 -3.00
N TYR A 141 -12.66 13.32 -4.24
CA TYR A 141 -11.86 13.01 -5.41
C TYR A 141 -11.85 14.21 -6.33
N THR A 142 -10.69 14.58 -6.86
CA THR A 142 -10.50 15.82 -7.65
C THR A 142 -11.31 15.84 -8.94
N TYR A 143 -11.85 14.70 -9.37
CA TYR A 143 -12.67 14.55 -10.57
C TYR A 143 -14.12 14.13 -10.29
N SER A 144 -14.60 14.29 -9.05
CA SER A 144 -16.00 14.06 -8.65
C SER A 144 -16.63 15.38 -8.21
N ASN A 145 -17.85 15.67 -8.64
CA ASN A 145 -18.56 16.88 -8.23
C ASN A 145 -19.07 16.79 -6.79
N SER A 146 -19.47 15.59 -6.36
CA SER A 146 -19.98 15.33 -5.02
C SER A 146 -20.07 13.83 -4.77
N ILE A 147 -19.36 13.34 -3.75
CA ILE A 147 -19.48 11.93 -3.32
C ILE A 147 -20.87 11.61 -2.77
N TRP A 148 -21.67 12.63 -2.43
CA TRP A 148 -23.06 12.45 -1.99
C TRP A 148 -24.01 12.15 -3.15
N ASP A 149 -23.69 12.66 -4.34
CA ASP A 149 -24.55 12.62 -5.51
C ASP A 149 -24.07 11.60 -6.56
N GLU A 150 -22.79 11.24 -6.52
CA GLU A 150 -22.17 10.29 -7.45
C GLU A 150 -22.03 8.90 -6.81
N MET A 151 -22.72 7.92 -7.38
CA MET A 151 -22.62 6.51 -6.99
C MET A 151 -21.25 5.88 -7.34
N HIS A 152 -20.56 6.43 -8.36
CA HIS A 152 -19.27 5.97 -8.86
C HIS A 152 -18.33 7.14 -9.14
N PRO A 153 -17.64 7.66 -8.12
CA PRO A 153 -16.55 8.60 -8.33
C PRO A 153 -15.44 7.87 -9.12
N TYR A 154 -15.29 8.19 -10.40
CA TYR A 154 -14.21 7.77 -11.30
C TYR A 154 -14.18 6.31 -11.77
N ASP A 155 -14.24 5.33 -10.86
CA ASP A 155 -14.24 3.90 -11.21
C ASP A 155 -15.22 3.14 -10.31
N SER A 156 -16.04 2.29 -10.91
CA SER A 156 -16.96 1.37 -10.20
C SER A 156 -16.26 0.45 -9.20
N CYS A 157 -14.94 0.27 -9.32
CA CYS A 157 -14.11 -0.54 -8.44
C CYS A 157 -13.59 0.22 -7.22
N GLN A 158 -13.94 1.49 -7.00
CA GLN A 158 -13.46 2.24 -5.84
C GLN A 158 -14.49 2.31 -4.70
N ALA A 159 -14.02 2.05 -3.47
CA ALA A 159 -14.82 2.24 -2.26
C ALA A 159 -14.66 3.67 -1.70
N VAL A 160 -15.79 4.29 -1.34
CA VAL A 160 -15.82 5.42 -0.41
C VAL A 160 -15.73 4.88 1.01
N SER A 161 -14.69 5.27 1.76
CA SER A 161 -14.51 4.81 3.15
C SER A 161 -15.34 5.63 4.13
N TYR A 162 -15.43 6.95 3.99
CA TYR A 162 -16.26 7.79 4.84
C TYR A 162 -16.78 9.02 4.09
N TYR A 163 -17.88 9.58 4.57
CA TYR A 163 -18.48 10.80 4.05
C TYR A 163 -18.23 11.99 4.99
N PRO A 164 -18.13 13.24 4.47
CA PRO A 164 -18.05 14.44 5.29
C PRO A 164 -19.41 14.75 5.90
N GLY A 165 -19.52 14.74 7.22
CA GLY A 165 -20.72 15.09 7.96
C GLY A 165 -20.77 16.58 8.36
N ALA A 166 -21.92 17.01 8.87
CA ALA A 166 -22.10 18.36 9.39
C ALA A 166 -21.12 18.68 10.54
N TYR A 167 -20.72 19.94 10.66
CA TYR A 167 -19.85 20.46 11.72
C TYR A 167 -18.47 19.76 11.81
N GLY A 168 -17.87 19.43 10.67
CA GLY A 168 -16.54 18.80 10.62
C GLY A 168 -16.52 17.35 11.11
N ARG A 169 -17.68 16.71 11.22
CA ARG A 169 -17.78 15.29 11.56
C ARG A 169 -17.55 14.42 10.32
N THR A 170 -17.31 13.13 10.54
CA THR A 170 -17.29 12.13 9.48
C THR A 170 -18.42 11.13 9.72
N LEU A 171 -18.96 10.58 8.63
CA LEU A 171 -19.95 9.52 8.65
C LEU A 171 -19.28 8.23 8.15
N SER A 172 -19.26 7.22 9.01
CA SER A 172 -18.73 5.88 8.66
C SER A 172 -19.58 5.23 7.57
N THR A 173 -19.01 4.23 6.91
CA THR A 173 -19.69 3.40 5.90
C THR A 173 -19.58 1.94 6.27
N ARG A 174 -20.38 1.09 5.61
CA ARG A 174 -20.20 -0.37 5.74
C ARG A 174 -18.77 -0.81 5.37
N ASN A 175 -18.10 -0.09 4.47
CA ASN A 175 -16.72 -0.36 4.08
C ASN A 175 -15.73 0.01 5.19
N MET A 176 -15.90 1.14 5.88
CA MET A 176 -15.05 1.51 7.01
C MET A 176 -15.28 0.63 8.24
N GLU A 177 -16.53 0.21 8.49
CA GLU A 177 -16.80 -0.80 9.52
C GLU A 177 -16.16 -2.15 9.18
N ALA A 178 -16.10 -2.52 7.89
CA ALA A 178 -15.36 -3.70 7.45
C ALA A 178 -13.84 -3.56 7.64
N VAL A 179 -13.26 -2.38 7.43
CA VAL A 179 -11.86 -2.10 7.78
C VAL A 179 -11.64 -2.30 9.28
N ARG A 180 -12.49 -1.71 10.13
CA ARG A 180 -12.42 -1.86 11.59
C ARG A 180 -12.47 -3.33 12.00
N GLU A 181 -13.41 -4.09 11.45
CA GLU A 181 -13.57 -5.51 11.73
C GLU A 181 -12.39 -6.34 11.21
N ALA A 182 -11.87 -6.05 10.01
CA ALA A 182 -10.70 -6.72 9.47
C ALA A 182 -9.47 -6.54 10.38
N ILE A 183 -9.25 -5.33 10.92
CA ILE A 183 -8.17 -5.05 11.88
C ILE A 183 -8.37 -5.85 13.18
N GLN A 184 -9.61 -5.92 13.69
CA GLN A 184 -9.91 -6.69 14.90
C GLN A 184 -9.62 -8.18 14.72
N ARG A 185 -9.97 -8.75 13.56
CA ARG A 185 -9.70 -10.15 13.22
C ARG A 185 -8.22 -10.41 12.99
N TYR A 186 -7.51 -9.48 12.35
CA TYR A 186 -6.08 -9.59 12.05
C TYR A 186 -5.20 -9.59 13.31
N ARG A 187 -5.63 -8.91 14.38
CA ARG A 187 -4.89 -8.82 15.66
C ARG A 187 -5.06 -10.04 16.59
N GLN A 188 -5.95 -10.97 16.25
CA GLN A 188 -6.20 -12.20 17.02
C GLN A 188 -5.29 -13.32 16.55
#